data_AF-A0A6A3D7D3-F1
#
_entry.id   AF-A0A6A3D7D3-F1
#
_cell.length_a   1.000
_cell.length_b   1.000
_cell.length_c   1.000
_cell.angle_alpha   90.00
_cell.angle_beta   90.00
_cell.angle_gamma   90.00
#
_symmetry.space_group_name_H-M   'P 1'
#
loop_
_entity.id
_entity.type
_entity.pdbx_description
1 polymer ?
#
loop_
_entity_poly.entity_id
_entity_poly.type
_entity_poly.pdbx_seq_one_letter_code
_entity_poly.pdbx_strand_id
1 'polypeptide(L)'
;DVHVAHVTVYPADHSVNALEFSHDFFVGIDPSTVKDHSSKKLFDMWKEMNRYYILAEKKFTASGQHEDNFPNFVDSRGYVVYLRKWLEIKPELNNFVKSGMLDKDQFDTLDENASASASLSSSNTT
;
A
#
# COMPACT_ATOMS: atom_id res chain seq x y z
N ASP A 1 11.58 -2.46 24.34
CA ASP A 1 12.49 -1.39 23.88
C ASP A 1 12.14 -1.11 22.43
N VAL A 2 11.40 -0.04 22.16
CA VAL A 2 10.91 0.26 20.81
C VAL A 2 12.02 1.02 20.11
N HIS A 3 12.71 0.37 19.17
CA HIS A 3 13.69 1.02 18.31
C HIS A 3 13.06 2.27 17.72
N VAL A 4 13.60 3.43 18.09
CA VAL A 4 13.28 4.73 17.50
C VAL A 4 13.49 4.60 16.00
N ALA A 5 12.39 4.44 15.25
CA ALA A 5 12.41 4.53 13.81
C ALA A 5 13.03 5.89 13.48
N HIS A 6 14.21 5.88 12.87
CA HIS A 6 14.85 7.11 12.40
C HIS A 6 13.93 7.71 11.35
N VAL A 7 13.10 8.67 11.75
CA VAL A 7 12.38 9.51 10.81
C VAL A 7 13.41 10.49 10.27
N THR A 8 13.96 10.19 9.10
CA THR A 8 14.81 11.13 8.37
C THR A 8 13.97 12.35 8.03
N VAL A 9 14.24 13.48 8.68
CA VAL A 9 13.57 14.76 8.38
C VAL A 9 14.33 15.40 7.22
N TYR A 10 13.65 15.58 6.09
CA TYR A 10 14.20 16.26 4.92
C TYR A 10 13.89 17.77 4.97
N PRO A 11 14.77 18.65 4.45
CA PRO A 11 14.47 20.06 4.31
C PRO A 11 13.32 20.30 3.33
N ALA A 12 12.59 21.41 3.47
CA ALA A 12 11.32 21.64 2.77
C ALA A 12 11.43 21.60 1.23
N ASP A 13 12.59 21.94 0.68
CA ASP A 13 12.91 21.96 -0.76
C ASP A 13 13.42 20.61 -1.30
N HIS A 14 13.60 19.61 -0.44
CA HIS A 14 14.10 18.31 -0.86
C HIS A 14 13.10 17.60 -1.78
N SER A 15 13.59 16.91 -2.82
CA SER A 15 12.74 16.21 -3.82
C SER A 15 11.67 15.29 -3.22
N VAL A 16 11.99 14.60 -2.12
CA VAL A 16 11.05 13.81 -1.30
C VAL A 16 9.86 14.62 -0.78
N ASN A 17 10.11 15.85 -0.32
CA ASN A 17 9.07 16.77 0.18
C ASN A 17 8.43 17.56 -0.97
N ALA A 18 9.16 17.74 -2.07
CA ALA A 18 8.73 18.40 -3.28
C ALA A 18 8.06 17.43 -4.28
N LEU A 19 7.55 16.28 -3.82
CA LEU A 19 6.80 15.39 -4.69
C LEU A 19 5.66 16.20 -5.31
N GLU A 20 5.78 16.48 -6.60
CA GLU A 20 4.92 17.48 -7.22
C GLU A 20 3.49 16.94 -7.28
N PHE A 21 2.61 17.55 -6.49
CA PHE A 21 1.16 17.34 -6.52
C PHE A 21 0.51 17.98 -7.76
N SER A 22 1.28 18.23 -8.81
CA SER A 22 0.84 18.82 -10.09
C SER A 22 -0.15 17.94 -10.84
N HIS A 23 -0.22 16.64 -10.50
CA HIS A 23 -1.20 15.75 -11.10
C HIS A 23 -2.61 16.03 -10.51
N ASP A 24 -3.62 16.05 -11.39
CA ASP A 24 -5.04 16.20 -11.05
C ASP A 24 -5.54 15.35 -9.87
N PHE A 25 -4.93 14.18 -9.61
CA PHE A 25 -5.25 13.33 -8.46
C PHE A 25 -5.02 14.00 -7.10
N PHE A 26 -4.21 15.04 -7.06
CA PHE A 26 -3.76 15.69 -5.83
C PHE A 26 -4.29 17.12 -5.70
N VAL A 27 -5.13 17.58 -6.63
CA VAL A 27 -5.78 18.89 -6.52
C VAL A 27 -6.63 18.92 -5.24
N GLY A 28 -6.35 19.91 -4.38
CA GLY A 28 -7.04 20.07 -3.10
C GLY A 28 -6.58 19.13 -1.98
N ILE A 29 -5.55 18.31 -2.20
CA ILE A 29 -4.92 17.52 -1.14
C ILE A 29 -3.90 18.39 -0.41
N ASP A 30 -4.07 18.52 0.91
CA ASP A 30 -3.10 19.16 1.79
C ASP A 30 -2.19 18.10 2.43
N PRO A 31 -0.89 18.05 2.05
CA PRO A 31 0.06 17.08 2.58
C PRO A 31 0.47 17.36 4.04
N SER A 32 0.16 18.53 4.59
CA SER A 32 0.44 18.85 6.00
C SER A 32 -0.54 18.19 6.97
N THR A 33 -1.67 17.69 6.46
CA THR A 33 -2.69 17.00 7.25
C THR A 33 -2.27 15.55 7.54
N VAL A 34 -1.69 15.32 8.72
CA VAL A 34 -1.35 13.97 9.21
C VAL A 34 -2.56 13.37 9.96
N LYS A 35 -2.94 12.14 9.59
CA LYS A 35 -3.96 11.37 10.29
C LYS A 35 -3.33 10.20 11.04
N ASP A 36 -3.71 10.03 12.30
CA ASP A 36 -3.23 8.91 13.10
C ASP A 36 -3.83 7.58 12.62
N HIS A 37 -2.96 6.60 12.40
CA HIS A 37 -3.31 5.25 12.00
C HIS A 37 -2.58 4.24 12.89
N SER A 38 -3.26 3.15 13.26
CA SER A 38 -2.60 2.02 13.92
C SER A 38 -1.65 1.32 12.95
N SER A 39 -0.63 0.64 13.48
CA SER A 39 0.30 -0.15 12.68
C SER A 39 -0.42 -1.19 11.82
N LYS A 40 -1.48 -1.82 12.36
CA LYS A 40 -2.33 -2.75 11.61
C LYS A 40 -2.98 -2.08 10.41
N LYS A 41 -3.57 -0.89 10.61
CA LYS A 41 -4.24 -0.15 9.54
C LYS A 41 -3.24 0.29 8.46
N LEU A 42 -2.06 0.78 8.86
CA LEU A 42 -0.99 1.13 7.91
C LEU A 42 -0.56 -0.07 7.08
N PHE A 43 -0.45 -1.25 7.71
CA PHE A 43 -0.13 -2.48 7.02
C PHE A 43 -1.22 -2.90 6.02
N ASP A 44 -2.49 -2.81 6.40
CA ASP A 44 -3.62 -3.09 5.50
C ASP A 44 -3.67 -2.13 4.31
N MET A 45 -3.44 -0.82 4.55
CA MET A 45 -3.33 0.19 3.49
C MET A 45 -2.16 -0.08 2.55
N TRP A 46 -1.00 -0.49 3.08
CA TRP A 46 0.16 -0.88 2.27
C TRP A 46 -0.15 -2.07 1.36
N LYS A 47 -0.78 -3.13 1.90
CA LYS A 47 -1.19 -4.30 1.10
C LYS A 47 -2.07 -3.92 -0.06
N GLU A 48 -3.07 -3.09 0.20
CA GLU A 48 -4.00 -2.61 -0.81
C GLU A 48 -3.27 -1.79 -1.89
N MET A 49 -2.47 -0.80 -1.47
CA MET A 49 -1.71 0.04 -2.38
C MET A 49 -0.74 -0.77 -3.25
N ASN A 50 0.02 -1.69 -2.65
CA ASN A 50 0.99 -2.53 -3.35
C ASN A 50 0.30 -3.44 -4.37
N ARG A 51 -0.83 -4.07 -4.02
CA ARG A 51 -1.63 -4.90 -4.93
C ARG A 51 -2.05 -4.12 -6.18
N TYR A 52 -2.59 -2.92 -6.01
CA TYR A 52 -3.03 -2.11 -7.15
C TYR A 52 -1.87 -1.58 -7.98
N TYR A 53 -0.74 -1.25 -7.35
CA TYR A 53 0.48 -0.87 -8.06
C TYR A 53 0.98 -2.00 -8.98
N ILE A 54 1.10 -3.23 -8.47
CA ILE A 54 1.53 -4.39 -9.27
C ILE A 54 0.56 -4.64 -10.44
N LEU A 55 -0.75 -4.52 -10.19
CA LEU A 55 -1.76 -4.68 -11.24
C LEU A 55 -1.63 -3.59 -12.33
N ALA A 56 -1.45 -2.34 -11.94
CA ALA A 56 -1.27 -1.23 -12.87
C ALA A 56 0.04 -1.36 -13.66
N GLU A 57 1.14 -1.73 -13.00
CA GLU A 57 2.44 -1.95 -13.64
C GLU A 57 2.38 -3.10 -14.67
N LYS A 58 1.71 -4.21 -14.33
CA LYS A 58 1.53 -5.33 -15.25
C LYS A 58 0.75 -4.92 -16.51
N LYS A 59 -0.27 -4.07 -16.37
CA LYS A 59 -1.03 -3.55 -17.52
C LYS A 59 -0.20 -2.57 -18.35
N PHE A 60 0.53 -1.66 -17.68
CA PHE A 60 1.40 -0.67 -18.32
C PHE A 60 2.53 -1.30 -19.13
N THR A 61 3.10 -2.41 -18.63
CA THR A 61 4.21 -3.13 -19.27
C THR A 61 3.75 -4.23 -20.24
N ALA A 62 2.44 -4.44 -20.39
CA ALA A 62 1.90 -5.43 -21.32
C ALA A 62 2.20 -5.02 -22.77
N SER A 63 2.90 -5.90 -23.50
CA SER A 63 3.19 -5.69 -24.92
C SER A 63 1.89 -5.55 -25.74
N GLY A 64 1.85 -4.56 -26.64
CA GLY A 64 0.71 -4.28 -27.52
C GLY A 64 -0.24 -3.19 -27.04
N GLN A 65 -0.01 -2.60 -25.86
CA GLN A 65 -0.64 -1.35 -25.45
C GLN A 65 0.20 -0.17 -25.97
N HIS A 66 -0.36 0.70 -26.81
CA HIS A 66 0.27 1.95 -27.27
C HIS A 66 0.03 3.11 -26.29
N GLU A 67 -0.09 2.81 -25.00
CA GLU A 67 -0.42 3.78 -23.96
C GLU A 67 0.78 4.01 -23.06
N ASP A 68 1.36 5.21 -23.17
CA ASP A 68 2.56 5.61 -22.43
C ASP A 68 2.21 6.27 -21.08
N ASN A 69 0.93 6.53 -20.80
CA ASN A 69 0.51 7.22 -19.59
C ASN A 69 0.10 6.25 -18.46
N PHE A 70 1.02 5.98 -17.52
CA PHE A 70 0.78 5.10 -16.36
C PHE A 70 -0.52 5.39 -15.57
N PRO A 71 -0.90 6.66 -15.28
CA PRO A 71 -2.16 7.00 -14.62
C PRO A 71 -3.43 6.36 -15.23
N ASN A 72 -3.44 6.06 -16.53
CA ASN A 72 -4.59 5.44 -17.19
C ASN A 72 -4.85 4.00 -16.70
N PHE A 73 -3.89 3.39 -16.01
CA PHE A 73 -3.99 2.02 -15.50
C PHE A 73 -4.35 1.93 -14.00
N VAL A 74 -4.44 3.06 -13.30
CA VAL A 74 -4.64 3.09 -11.83
C VAL A 74 -6.09 3.15 -11.39
N ASP A 75 -7.04 3.25 -12.33
CA ASP A 75 -8.49 3.27 -12.07
C ASP A 75 -8.86 4.27 -10.94
N SER A 76 -8.48 5.52 -11.17
CA SER A 76 -8.67 6.68 -10.29
C SER A 76 -8.03 6.62 -8.89
N ARG A 77 -7.14 5.66 -8.63
CA ARG A 77 -6.44 5.53 -7.34
C ARG A 77 -5.18 6.38 -7.29
N GLY A 78 -5.33 7.65 -6.90
CA GLY A 78 -4.22 8.61 -6.81
C GLY A 78 -3.03 8.15 -5.95
N TYR A 79 -3.27 7.35 -4.91
CA TYR A 79 -2.21 6.77 -4.07
C TYR A 79 -1.27 5.81 -4.84
N VAL A 80 -1.74 5.17 -5.91
CA VAL A 80 -0.91 4.33 -6.79
C VAL A 80 0.00 5.20 -7.66
N VAL A 81 -0.52 6.33 -8.15
CA VAL A 81 0.27 7.32 -8.89
C VAL A 81 1.32 7.97 -7.98
N TYR A 82 0.95 8.23 -6.72
CA TYR A 82 1.88 8.72 -5.70
C TYR A 82 3.04 7.75 -5.50
N LEU A 83 2.75 6.45 -5.32
CA LEU A 83 3.79 5.42 -5.17
C LEU A 83 4.71 5.35 -6.40
N ARG A 84 4.16 5.49 -7.62
CA ARG A 84 4.96 5.54 -8.85
C ARG A 84 5.96 6.71 -8.84
N LYS A 85 5.47 7.93 -8.58
CA LYS A 85 6.32 9.14 -8.47
C LYS A 85 7.38 9.00 -7.37
N TRP A 86 7.01 8.38 -6.25
CA TRP A 86 7.96 8.13 -5.16
C TRP A 86 9.11 7.21 -5.58
N LEU A 87 8.81 6.16 -6.36
CA LEU A 87 9.82 5.22 -6.88
C LEU A 87 10.71 5.82 -7.98
N GLU A 88 10.27 6.90 -8.64
CA GLU A 88 11.11 7.68 -9.55
C GLU A 88 12.18 8.47 -8.77
N ILE A 89 11.85 8.93 -7.56
CA ILE A 89 12.79 9.61 -6.66
C ILE A 89 13.69 8.61 -5.92
N LYS A 90 13.14 7.46 -5.54
CA LYS A 90 13.82 6.40 -4.78
C LYS A 90 13.88 5.08 -5.55
N PRO A 91 14.69 5.01 -6.63
CA PRO A 91 14.73 3.84 -7.48
C PRO A 91 15.21 2.58 -6.75
N GLU A 92 15.99 2.72 -5.67
CA GLU A 92 16.47 1.62 -4.83
C GLU A 92 15.35 0.81 -4.18
N LEU A 93 14.17 1.41 -4.00
CA LEU A 93 13.02 0.76 -3.40
C LEU A 93 12.21 -0.07 -4.41
N ASN A 94 12.50 0.01 -5.72
CA ASN A 94 11.74 -0.71 -6.74
C ASN A 94 11.70 -2.21 -6.47
N ASN A 95 12.83 -2.83 -6.11
CA ASN A 95 12.87 -4.27 -5.86
C ASN A 95 11.97 -4.67 -4.68
N PHE A 96 11.95 -3.86 -3.62
CA PHE A 96 11.09 -4.09 -2.45
C PHE A 96 9.60 -3.99 -2.81
N VAL A 97 9.22 -2.98 -3.61
CA VAL A 97 7.81 -2.81 -4.01
C VAL A 97 7.37 -3.89 -4.99
N LYS A 98 8.23 -4.24 -5.95
CA LYS A 98 7.93 -5.19 -7.03
C LYS A 98 8.06 -6.66 -6.62
N SER A 99 8.87 -6.98 -5.60
CA SER A 99 8.91 -8.33 -5.03
C SER A 99 7.58 -8.74 -4.40
N GLY A 100 6.64 -7.80 -4.25
CA GLY A 100 5.37 -8.03 -3.60
C GLY A 100 5.54 -8.27 -2.10
N MET A 101 4.43 -8.56 -1.43
CA MET A 101 4.45 -8.99 -0.05
C MET A 101 4.95 -10.44 0.01
N LEU A 102 6.00 -10.71 0.79
CA LEU A 102 6.47 -12.08 1.02
C LEU A 102 5.37 -12.85 1.75
N ASP A 103 5.18 -14.13 1.44
CA ASP A 103 4.12 -14.96 2.04
C ASP A 103 4.16 -14.94 3.57
N LYS A 104 5.35 -14.82 4.17
CA LYS A 104 5.56 -14.69 5.62
C LYS A 104 4.98 -13.42 6.26
N ASP A 105 4.66 -12.42 5.45
CA ASP A 105 4.11 -11.14 5.90
C ASP A 105 2.57 -11.11 5.70
N GLN A 106 1.97 -12.20 5.20
CA GLN A 106 0.51 -12.38 5.23
C GLN A 106 0.07 -12.61 6.68
N PHE A 107 -0.63 -11.64 7.27
CA PHE A 107 -1.40 -11.90 8.49
C PHE A 107 -2.60 -12.78 8.11
N ASP A 108 -2.51 -14.07 8.44
CA ASP A 108 -3.66 -14.97 8.41
C ASP A 108 -4.67 -14.50 9.46
N THR A 109 -5.67 -13.72 9.04
CA THR A 109 -6.91 -13.61 9.80
C THR A 109 -7.63 -14.95 9.71
N LEU A 110 -7.26 -15.88 10.60
CA LEU A 110 -8.11 -17.02 10.93
C LEU A 110 -9.37 -16.47 11.62
N ASP A 111 -10.51 -16.76 11.02
CA ASP A 111 -11.85 -16.42 11.50
C ASP A 111 -12.04 -16.80 12.97
N GLU A 112 -12.49 -15.84 13.79
CA GLU A 112 -12.94 -16.02 15.18
C GLU A 112 -14.22 -16.88 15.31
N ASN A 113 -14.68 -17.56 14.26
CA ASN A 113 -15.98 -18.27 14.27
C ASN A 113 -15.91 -19.79 14.50
N ALA A 114 -14.72 -20.34 14.76
CA ALA A 114 -14.57 -21.78 15.06
C ALA A 114 -14.84 -22.15 16.54
N SER A 115 -14.86 -21.17 17.46
CA SER A 115 -15.10 -21.44 18.89
C SER A 115 -16.57 -21.44 19.31
N ALA A 116 -17.51 -21.00 18.44
CA ALA A 116 -18.94 -21.00 18.78
C ALA A 116 -19.65 -22.35 18.52
N SER A 117 -19.06 -23.22 17.69
CA SER A 117 -19.66 -24.50 17.29
C SER A 117 -19.19 -25.71 18.12
N ALA A 118 -18.18 -25.55 18.99
CA ALA A 118 -17.71 -26.62 19.87
C ALA A 118 -18.58 -26.81 21.13
N SER A 119 -19.48 -25.87 21.45
CA SER A 119 -20.31 -25.93 22.68
C SER A 119 -21.65 -26.68 22.54
N LEU A 120 -21.95 -27.31 21.40
CA LEU A 120 -23.28 -27.90 21.14
C LEU A 120 -23.32 -29.43 20.90
N SER A 121 -22.21 -30.16 21.02
CA SER A 121 -22.19 -31.60 20.67
C SER A 121 -21.94 -32.59 21.83
N SER A 122 -21.99 -32.17 23.09
CA SER A 122 -21.77 -33.08 24.24
C SER A 122 -22.89 -33.01 25.26
N SER A 123 -24.10 -33.43 24.88
CA SER A 123 -25.17 -33.83 25.81
C SER A 123 -26.22 -34.65 25.08
N ASN A 124 -25.94 -35.94 24.90
CA ASN A 124 -26.94 -37.01 24.79
C ASN A 124 -26.24 -38.36 24.61
N THR A 125 -26.16 -39.20 25.65
CA THR A 125 -26.88 -40.49 25.73
C THR A 125 -26.47 -41.26 27.00
N THR A 126 -27.51 -41.58 27.77
CA THR A 126 -27.79 -42.74 28.65
C THR A 126 -26.72 -43.28 29.58
#